data_AF-A0A4Q5XLF0-F1
#
_entry.id   AF-A0A4Q5XLF0-F1
#
_cell.length_a   1.000
_cell.length_b   1.000
_cell.length_c   1.000
_cell.angle_alpha   90.00
_cell.angle_beta   90.00
_cell.angle_gamma   90.00
#
_symmetry.space_group_name_H-M   'P 1'
#
loop_
_entity.id
_entity.type
_entity.pdbx_description
1 polymer ?
#
loop_
_entity_poly.entity_id
_entity_poly.type
_entity_poly.pdbx_seq_one_letter_code
_entity_poly.pdbx_strand_id
1 'polypeptide(L)'
;MDQKSAGDPPLVGMALGLVHVPRACVPCDRVWLASTAATAVCPHCARAADVVPGESYQAADEEQFQRVESALRAGRPSPAVCQRLFANLSDVHARSQRPARLLGLLTDAVPELQFLQTQWGRQPAVLTRALGMLTIVLGAHLRAVEASRVKRVATGDSSNTL
;
A
#
# COMPACT_ATOMS: atom_id res chain seq x y z
N MET A 1 59.96 -20.31 5.95
CA MET A 1 58.75 -21.11 6.29
C MET A 1 57.78 -20.11 6.86
N ASP A 2 57.10 -19.40 5.98
CA ASP A 2 56.34 -18.20 6.30
C ASP A 2 54.86 -18.56 6.42
N GLN A 3 54.36 -18.54 7.66
CA GLN A 3 52.96 -18.76 7.98
C GLN A 3 52.14 -17.59 7.46
N LYS A 4 51.44 -17.84 6.35
CA LYS A 4 50.45 -16.96 5.76
C LYS A 4 49.19 -16.99 6.63
N SER A 5 49.06 -16.03 7.55
CA SER A 5 47.85 -15.82 8.34
C SER A 5 46.66 -15.58 7.42
N ALA A 6 45.71 -16.51 7.43
CA ALA A 6 44.39 -16.34 6.83
C ALA A 6 43.64 -15.28 7.65
N GLY A 7 43.44 -14.10 7.07
CA GLY A 7 42.57 -13.08 7.65
C GLY A 7 41.13 -13.58 7.60
N ASP A 8 40.49 -13.65 8.75
CA ASP A 8 39.05 -13.89 8.83
C ASP A 8 38.30 -12.85 7.98
N PRO A 9 37.34 -13.25 7.13
CA PRO A 9 36.52 -12.30 6.42
C PRO A 9 35.72 -11.48 7.45
N PRO A 10 35.60 -10.15 7.26
CA PRO A 10 34.77 -9.35 8.15
C PRO A 10 33.35 -9.92 8.09
N LEU A 11 32.81 -10.25 9.26
CA LEU A 11 31.39 -10.54 9.44
C LEU A 11 30.64 -9.28 9.01
N VAL A 12 30.26 -9.22 7.74
CA VAL A 12 29.29 -8.25 7.22
C VAL A 12 28.02 -8.54 8.00
N GLY A 13 27.84 -7.82 9.10
CA GLY A 13 26.61 -7.80 9.85
C GLY A 13 25.51 -7.45 8.87
N MET A 14 24.74 -8.46 8.46
CA MET A 14 23.49 -8.26 7.76
C MET A 14 22.64 -7.45 8.72
N ALA A 15 22.66 -6.13 8.53
CA ALA A 15 21.65 -5.26 9.10
C ALA A 15 20.33 -5.82 8.58
N LEU A 16 19.64 -6.58 9.44
CA LEU A 16 18.28 -7.01 9.20
C LEU A 16 17.48 -5.72 9.06
N GLY A 17 17.37 -5.24 7.82
CA GLY A 17 16.72 -3.99 7.51
C GLY A 17 15.34 -4.02 8.14
N LEU A 18 15.03 -2.98 8.92
CA LEU A 18 13.73 -2.89 9.59
C LEU A 18 12.64 -3.12 8.54
N VAL A 19 11.81 -4.13 8.79
CA VAL A 19 10.68 -4.45 7.93
C VAL A 19 9.57 -3.45 8.21
N HIS A 20 9.01 -2.89 7.16
CA HIS A 20 7.87 -1.99 7.25
C HIS A 20 6.61 -2.74 6.80
N VAL A 21 5.53 -2.54 7.55
CA VAL A 21 4.22 -3.13 7.25
C VAL A 21 3.21 -2.00 7.03
N PRO A 22 2.23 -2.19 6.15
CA PRO A 22 1.19 -1.21 5.98
C PRO A 22 0.27 -1.20 7.20
N ARG A 23 -0.04 0.01 7.67
CA ARG A 23 -0.99 0.26 8.74
C ARG A 23 -2.12 1.12 8.22
N ALA A 24 -3.33 0.88 8.71
CA ALA A 24 -4.51 1.64 8.35
C ALA A 24 -5.18 2.24 9.59
N CYS A 25 -5.66 3.47 9.43
CA CYS A 25 -6.51 4.13 10.40
C CYS A 25 -7.92 4.26 9.82
N VAL A 26 -8.86 3.44 10.29
CA VAL A 26 -10.25 3.46 9.83
C VAL A 26 -10.90 4.83 9.99
N PRO A 27 -10.78 5.55 11.14
CA PRO A 27 -11.37 6.88 11.27
C PRO A 27 -10.86 7.93 10.28
N CYS A 28 -9.58 7.86 9.91
CA CYS A 28 -8.99 8.82 8.97
C CYS A 28 -9.09 8.37 7.51
N ASP A 29 -9.46 7.10 7.27
CA ASP A 29 -9.35 6.44 5.97
C ASP A 29 -7.96 6.66 5.36
N ARG A 30 -6.92 6.34 6.15
CA ARG A 30 -5.51 6.58 5.84
C ARG A 30 -4.72 5.29 5.93
N VAL A 31 -3.74 5.14 5.05
CA VAL A 31 -2.79 4.02 5.07
C VAL A 31 -1.37 4.57 4.96
N TRP A 32 -0.43 3.99 5.70
CA TRP A 32 0.99 4.33 5.63
C TRP A 32 1.84 3.10 5.92
N LEU A 33 3.11 3.14 5.54
CA LEU A 33 4.09 2.15 5.99
C LEU A 33 4.65 2.56 7.34
N ALA A 34 4.81 1.59 8.24
CA ALA A 34 5.47 1.79 9.52
C ALA A 34 6.37 0.60 9.83
N SER A 35 7.49 0.86 10.51
CA SER A 35 8.32 -0.21 11.08
C SER A 35 7.48 -1.13 11.96
N THR A 36 7.77 -2.43 11.93
CA THR A 36 7.14 -3.41 12.84
C THR A 36 7.39 -3.09 14.32
N ALA A 37 8.46 -2.36 14.64
CA ALA A 37 8.77 -1.88 15.99
C ALA A 37 7.98 -0.61 16.39
N ALA A 38 7.32 0.07 15.44
CA ALA A 38 6.60 1.30 15.70
C ALA A 38 5.26 1.05 16.41
N THR A 39 4.86 2.01 17.25
CA THR A 39 3.56 2.02 17.94
C THR A 39 2.39 2.01 16.94
N ALA A 40 1.34 1.26 17.26
CA ALA A 40 0.14 1.09 16.44
C ALA A 40 -0.83 2.29 16.54
N VAL A 41 -0.34 3.51 16.34
CA VAL A 41 -1.13 4.75 16.40
C VAL A 41 -1.07 5.52 15.09
N CYS A 42 -2.17 6.14 14.72
CA CYS A 42 -2.28 6.96 13.52
C CYS A 42 -1.55 8.30 13.69
N PRO A 43 -0.64 8.67 12.76
CA PRO A 43 0.08 9.94 12.85
C PRO A 43 -0.81 11.17 12.67
N HIS A 44 -2.05 11.01 12.19
CA HIS A 44 -2.97 12.12 11.93
C HIS A 44 -4.00 12.38 13.03
N CYS A 45 -4.45 11.34 13.73
CA CYS A 45 -5.51 11.47 14.74
C CYS A 45 -5.18 10.84 16.09
N ALA A 46 -3.97 10.28 16.25
CA ALA A 46 -3.51 9.56 17.44
C ALA A 46 -4.38 8.36 17.88
N ARG A 47 -5.39 7.95 17.10
CA ARG A 47 -6.19 6.74 17.37
C ARG A 47 -5.43 5.48 16.96
N ALA A 48 -5.89 4.34 17.46
CA ALA A 48 -5.36 3.03 17.10
C ALA A 48 -5.35 2.81 15.58
N ALA A 49 -4.33 2.09 15.12
CA ALA A 49 -4.09 1.76 13.73
C ALA A 49 -3.83 0.26 13.58
N ASP A 50 -4.55 -0.37 12.67
CA ASP A 50 -4.46 -1.81 12.45
C ASP A 50 -3.41 -2.12 11.39
N VAL A 51 -2.72 -3.25 11.53
CA VAL A 51 -1.88 -3.79 10.46
C VAL A 51 -2.78 -4.26 9.33
N VAL A 52 -2.49 -3.83 8.11
CA VAL A 52 -3.18 -4.32 6.91
C VAL A 52 -2.49 -5.60 6.46
N PRO A 53 -3.23 -6.73 6.34
CA PRO A 53 -2.67 -7.95 5.79
C PRO A 53 -2.17 -7.75 4.36
N GLY A 54 -1.04 -8.38 4.03
CA GLY A 54 -0.48 -8.38 2.68
C GLY A 54 1.04 -8.44 2.66
N GLU A 55 1.64 -7.67 1.77
CA GLU A 55 3.08 -7.65 1.51
C GLU A 55 3.83 -6.83 2.57
N SER A 56 5.11 -7.16 2.77
CA SER A 56 6.04 -6.39 3.58
C SER A 56 6.96 -5.54 2.71
N TYR A 57 7.39 -4.42 3.28
CA TYR A 57 8.12 -3.38 2.57
C TYR A 57 9.41 -3.01 3.30
N GLN A 58 10.26 -2.26 2.62
CA GLN A 58 11.47 -1.67 3.16
C GLN A 58 11.22 -0.19 3.45
N ALA A 59 12.06 0.43 4.29
CA ALA A 59 11.99 1.87 4.53
C ALA A 59 12.11 2.71 3.23
N ALA A 60 12.86 2.22 2.25
CA ALA A 60 13.00 2.88 0.93
C ALA A 60 11.68 2.93 0.13
N ASP A 61 10.68 2.12 0.49
CA ASP A 61 9.38 2.09 -0.18
C ASP A 61 8.40 3.16 0.33
N GLU A 62 8.71 3.83 1.45
CA GLU A 62 7.78 4.75 2.12
C GLU A 62 7.32 5.90 1.22
N GLU A 63 8.25 6.55 0.51
CA GLU A 63 7.92 7.67 -0.37
C GLU A 63 6.97 7.23 -1.50
N GLN A 64 7.27 6.10 -2.15
CA GLN A 64 6.43 5.56 -3.21
C GLN A 64 5.05 5.17 -2.68
N PHE A 65 4.98 4.54 -1.50
CA PHE A 65 3.72 4.17 -0.86
C PHE A 65 2.88 5.40 -0.54
N GLN A 66 3.48 6.45 0.02
CA GLN A 66 2.79 7.71 0.33
C GLN A 66 2.26 8.38 -0.94
N ARG A 67 3.05 8.38 -2.03
CA ARG A 67 2.59 8.90 -3.33
C ARG A 67 1.40 8.13 -3.88
N VAL A 68 1.39 6.80 -3.76
CA VAL A 68 0.25 5.95 -4.16
C VAL A 68 -0.99 6.26 -3.32
N GLU A 69 -0.86 6.32 -1.99
CA GLU A 69 -1.99 6.67 -1.10
C GLU A 69 -2.55 8.05 -1.43
N SER A 70 -1.67 9.04 -1.57
CA SER A 70 -2.06 10.42 -1.81
C SER A 70 -2.73 10.58 -3.17
N ALA A 71 -2.26 9.89 -4.21
CA ALA A 71 -2.90 9.90 -5.52
C ALA A 71 -4.31 9.29 -5.48
N LEU A 72 -4.47 8.13 -4.83
CA LEU A 72 -5.79 7.51 -4.70
C LEU A 72 -6.77 8.42 -3.92
N ARG A 73 -6.30 9.04 -2.85
CA ARG A 73 -7.10 9.96 -2.03
C ARG A 73 -7.44 11.26 -2.79
N ALA A 74 -6.53 11.77 -3.61
CA ALA A 74 -6.78 12.93 -4.45
C ALA A 74 -7.86 12.65 -5.50
N GLY A 75 -7.78 11.49 -6.18
CA GLY A 75 -8.76 11.09 -7.19
C GLY A 75 -10.14 10.72 -6.64
N ARG A 76 -10.24 10.41 -5.33
CA ARG A 76 -11.50 10.04 -4.64
C ARG A 76 -12.37 9.07 -5.45
N PRO A 77 -11.83 7.94 -5.93
CA PRO A 77 -12.62 6.97 -6.66
C PRO A 77 -13.82 6.51 -5.82
N SER A 78 -14.97 6.30 -6.47
CA SER A 78 -16.14 5.79 -5.78
C SER A 78 -15.89 4.38 -5.23
N PRO A 79 -16.62 3.94 -4.19
CA PRO A 79 -16.46 2.59 -3.64
C PRO A 79 -16.60 1.48 -4.70
N ALA A 80 -17.50 1.65 -5.67
CA ALA A 80 -17.67 0.71 -6.78
C ALA A 80 -16.44 0.65 -7.71
N VAL A 81 -15.81 1.80 -7.98
CA VAL A 81 -14.54 1.84 -8.72
C VAL A 81 -13.43 1.18 -7.91
N CYS A 82 -13.32 1.48 -6.62
CA CYS A 82 -12.34 0.85 -5.72
C CYS A 82 -12.48 -0.67 -5.69
N GLN A 83 -13.71 -1.20 -5.59
CA GLN A 83 -13.98 -2.64 -5.63
C GLN A 83 -13.51 -3.27 -6.95
N ARG A 84 -13.85 -2.66 -8.09
CA ARG A 84 -13.44 -3.16 -9.41
C ARG A 84 -11.92 -3.14 -9.56
N LEU A 85 -11.26 -2.05 -9.16
CA LEU A 85 -9.80 -1.95 -9.20
C LEU A 85 -9.14 -2.99 -8.29
N PHE A 86 -9.63 -3.14 -7.06
CA PHE A 86 -9.14 -4.13 -6.11
C PHE A 86 -9.28 -5.55 -6.67
N ALA A 87 -10.42 -5.91 -7.26
CA ALA A 87 -10.63 -7.22 -7.87
C ALA A 87 -9.61 -7.52 -8.99
N ASN A 88 -9.36 -6.53 -9.87
CA ASN A 88 -8.37 -6.68 -10.94
C ASN A 88 -6.92 -6.81 -10.41
N LEU A 89 -6.61 -6.13 -9.30
CA LEU A 89 -5.27 -6.14 -8.71
C LEU A 89 -5.04 -7.28 -7.71
N SER A 90 -6.08 -7.92 -7.19
CA SER A 90 -5.93 -9.01 -6.22
C SER A 90 -5.44 -10.30 -6.88
N ASP A 91 -5.63 -10.42 -8.20
CA ASP A 91 -5.07 -11.52 -8.99
C ASP A 91 -3.56 -11.29 -9.21
N VAL A 92 -2.76 -12.00 -8.40
CA VAL A 92 -1.29 -11.98 -8.46
C VAL A 92 -0.77 -12.40 -9.84
N HIS A 93 -1.45 -13.34 -10.50
CA HIS A 93 -1.05 -13.80 -11.83
C HIS A 93 -1.27 -12.71 -12.87
N ALA A 94 -2.43 -12.05 -12.84
CA ALA A 94 -2.73 -10.92 -13.71
C ALA A 94 -1.75 -9.75 -13.50
N ARG A 95 -1.41 -9.43 -12.24
CA ARG A 95 -0.41 -8.40 -11.89
C ARG A 95 0.95 -8.68 -12.52
N SER A 96 1.36 -9.95 -12.52
CA SER A 96 2.67 -10.37 -13.00
C SER A 96 2.74 -10.40 -14.54
N GLN A 97 1.68 -10.86 -15.21
CA GLN A 97 1.70 -11.05 -16.66
C GLN A 97 1.31 -9.82 -17.47
N ARG A 98 0.44 -8.95 -16.94
CA ARG A 98 -0.13 -7.83 -17.71
C ARG A 98 -0.09 -6.50 -16.94
N PRO A 99 1.06 -6.11 -16.35
CA PRO A 99 1.15 -4.91 -15.51
C PRO A 99 0.83 -3.62 -16.29
N ALA A 100 1.22 -3.52 -17.57
CA ALA A 100 0.90 -2.35 -18.40
C ALA A 100 -0.60 -2.19 -18.66
N ARG A 101 -1.33 -3.30 -18.88
CA ARG A 101 -2.79 -3.26 -19.07
C ARG A 101 -3.49 -2.83 -17.78
N LEU A 102 -3.07 -3.38 -16.64
CA LEU A 102 -3.59 -2.99 -15.34
C LEU A 102 -3.31 -1.51 -15.04
N LEU A 103 -2.12 -1.03 -15.39
CA LEU A 103 -1.77 0.37 -15.25
C LEU A 103 -2.68 1.27 -16.08
N GLY A 104 -2.98 0.92 -17.33
CA GLY A 104 -3.95 1.66 -18.16
C GLY A 104 -5.33 1.75 -17.48
N LEU A 105 -5.88 0.62 -17.04
CA LEU A 105 -7.16 0.58 -16.31
C LEU A 105 -7.15 1.44 -15.03
N LEU A 106 -6.02 1.45 -14.32
CA LEU A 106 -5.85 2.26 -13.11
C LEU A 106 -5.83 3.75 -13.43
N THR A 107 -5.08 4.16 -14.45
CA THR A 107 -4.97 5.58 -14.82
C THR A 107 -6.24 6.13 -15.47
N ASP A 108 -7.02 5.28 -16.14
CA ASP A 108 -8.33 5.67 -16.66
C ASP A 108 -9.34 5.89 -15.53
N ALA A 109 -9.25 5.09 -14.46
CA ALA A 109 -10.14 5.18 -13.30
C ALA A 109 -9.70 6.25 -12.28
N VAL A 110 -8.39 6.49 -12.15
CA VAL A 110 -7.76 7.41 -11.20
C VAL A 110 -6.61 8.12 -11.92
N PRO A 111 -6.89 9.26 -12.60
CA PRO A 111 -5.90 9.98 -13.40
C PRO A 111 -4.65 10.41 -12.60
N GLU A 112 -4.77 10.61 -11.29
CA GLU A 112 -3.67 10.97 -10.40
C GLU A 112 -2.58 9.89 -10.33
N LEU A 113 -2.86 8.66 -10.79
CA LEU A 113 -1.89 7.57 -10.90
C LEU A 113 -1.01 7.63 -12.15
N GLN A 114 -1.19 8.61 -13.04
CA GLN A 114 -0.39 8.74 -14.28
C GLN A 114 1.12 8.76 -14.04
N PHE A 115 1.59 9.19 -12.86
CA PHE A 115 3.03 9.16 -12.53
C PHE A 115 3.63 7.74 -12.60
N LEU A 116 2.83 6.69 -12.37
CA LEU A 116 3.28 5.30 -12.47
C LEU A 116 3.65 4.91 -13.91
N GLN A 117 3.06 5.54 -14.94
CA GLN A 117 3.40 5.29 -16.34
C GLN A 117 4.84 5.73 -16.66
N THR A 118 5.27 6.85 -16.07
CA THR A 118 6.64 7.35 -16.25
C THR A 118 7.68 6.44 -15.58
N GLN A 119 7.30 5.77 -14.48
CA GLN A 119 8.17 4.83 -13.76
C GLN A 119 8.27 3.48 -14.49
N TRP A 120 7.18 3.02 -15.11
CA TRP A 120 7.15 1.76 -15.87
C TRP A 120 8.23 1.69 -16.95
N GLY A 121 8.38 2.75 -17.76
CA GLY A 121 9.34 2.79 -18.85
C GLY A 121 10.81 2.67 -18.40
N ARG A 122 11.10 2.86 -17.11
CA ARG A 122 12.45 2.82 -16.54
C ARG A 122 12.73 1.55 -15.75
N GLN A 123 11.78 1.08 -14.95
CA GLN A 123 12.00 -0.01 -13.98
C GLN A 123 10.73 -0.86 -13.76
N PRO A 124 10.55 -1.97 -14.50
CA PRO A 124 9.36 -2.82 -14.38
C PRO A 124 9.10 -3.37 -12.97
N ALA A 125 10.15 -3.69 -12.21
CA ALA A 125 10.04 -4.18 -10.85
C ALA A 125 9.40 -3.14 -9.89
N VAL A 126 9.69 -1.85 -10.10
CA VAL A 126 9.09 -0.76 -9.31
C VAL A 126 7.59 -0.68 -9.56
N LEU A 127 7.13 -0.90 -10.81
CA LEU A 127 5.69 -0.93 -11.09
C LEU A 127 5.01 -2.09 -10.38
N THR A 128 5.54 -3.32 -10.49
CA THR A 128 4.94 -4.48 -9.81
C THR A 128 4.79 -4.22 -8.31
N ARG A 129 5.80 -3.61 -7.69
CA ARG A 129 5.76 -3.22 -6.28
C ARG A 129 4.70 -2.15 -6.01
N ALA A 130 4.62 -1.12 -6.84
CA ALA A 130 3.58 -0.08 -6.74
C ALA A 130 2.15 -0.63 -6.95
N LEU A 131 1.96 -1.62 -7.83
CA LEU A 131 0.69 -2.33 -7.98
C LEU A 131 0.34 -3.10 -6.69
N GLY A 132 1.33 -3.72 -6.04
CA GLY A 132 1.19 -4.29 -4.71
C GLY A 132 0.70 -3.27 -3.68
N MET A 133 1.34 -2.09 -3.63
CA MET A 133 0.94 -0.99 -2.75
C MET A 133 -0.49 -0.53 -3.03
N LEU A 134 -0.87 -0.39 -4.30
CA LEU A 134 -2.23 -0.03 -4.70
C LEU A 134 -3.26 -1.05 -4.20
N THR A 135 -2.99 -2.35 -4.30
CA THR A 135 -3.87 -3.40 -3.76
C THR A 135 -4.10 -3.18 -2.25
N ILE A 136 -3.04 -2.89 -1.50
CA ILE A 136 -3.10 -2.64 -0.05
C ILE A 136 -3.95 -1.41 0.28
N VAL A 137 -3.68 -0.29 -0.39
CA VAL A 137 -4.39 0.99 -0.14
C VAL A 137 -5.88 0.83 -0.48
N LEU A 138 -6.20 0.26 -1.65
CA LEU A 138 -7.59 0.00 -2.06
C LEU A 138 -8.31 -0.92 -1.07
N GLY A 139 -7.67 -2.02 -0.65
CA GLY A 139 -8.26 -2.97 0.29
C GLY A 139 -8.52 -2.33 1.66
N ALA A 140 -7.63 -1.46 2.13
CA ALA A 140 -7.83 -0.73 3.37
C ALA A 140 -8.96 0.30 3.29
N HIS A 141 -9.03 1.05 2.18
CA HIS A 141 -10.12 2.00 1.93
C HIS A 141 -11.48 1.31 1.91
N LEU A 142 -11.60 0.17 1.22
CA LEU A 142 -12.85 -0.60 1.18
C LEU A 142 -13.28 -1.09 2.58
N ARG A 143 -12.34 -1.51 3.42
CA ARG A 143 -12.63 -1.86 4.83
C ARG A 143 -13.08 -0.65 5.64
N ALA A 144 -12.49 0.52 5.43
CA ALA A 144 -12.89 1.74 6.13
C ALA A 144 -14.31 2.19 5.72
N VAL A 145 -14.65 2.08 4.44
CA VAL A 145 -16.01 2.32 3.93
C VAL A 145 -17.01 1.37 4.57
N GLU A 146 -16.70 0.07 4.62
CA GLU A 146 -17.58 -0.94 5.22
C GLU A 146 -17.77 -0.71 6.73
N ALA A 147 -16.69 -0.45 7.47
CA ALA A 147 -16.77 -0.13 8.90
C ALA A 147 -17.63 1.11 9.17
N SER A 148 -17.53 2.14 8.31
CA SER A 148 -18.35 3.35 8.40
C SER A 148 -19.83 3.08 8.09
N ARG A 149 -20.12 2.12 7.21
CA ARG A 149 -21.48 1.68 6.91
C ARG A 149 -22.09 0.94 8.10
N VAL A 150 -21.39 -0.05 8.66
CA VAL A 150 -21.83 -0.80 9.84
C VAL A 150 -22.12 0.13 11.01
N LYS A 151 -21.25 1.12 11.25
CA LYS A 151 -21.45 2.12 12.30
C LYS A 151 -22.74 2.93 12.10
N ARG A 152 -23.04 3.39 10.88
CA ARG A 152 -24.26 4.16 10.58
C ARG A 152 -25.54 3.36 10.80
N VAL A 153 -25.53 2.09 10.39
CA VAL A 153 -26.63 1.15 10.63
C VAL A 153 -26.83 0.94 12.14
N ALA A 154 -25.74 0.74 12.89
CA ALA A 154 -25.81 0.55 14.34
C ALA A 154 -26.30 1.78 15.12
N THR A 155 -26.01 3.00 14.63
CA THR A 155 -26.48 4.24 15.26
C THR A 155 -27.91 4.63 14.89
N GLY A 156 -28.59 3.85 14.04
CA GLY A 156 -29.95 4.16 13.59
C GLY A 156 -30.04 5.45 12.78
N ASP A 157 -28.92 5.88 12.18
CA ASP A 157 -28.89 7.07 11.35
C ASP A 157 -29.46 6.71 9.97
N SER A 158 -30.79 6.68 9.89
CA SER A 158 -31.56 6.38 8.69
C SER A 158 -31.60 7.56 7.69
N SER A 159 -30.74 8.55 7.86
CA SER A 159 -30.63 9.69 6.96
C SER A 159 -30.02 9.24 5.62
N ASN A 160 -30.89 9.06 4.63
CA ASN A 160 -30.66 8.88 3.18
C ASN A 160 -30.24 7.50 2.65
N THR A 161 -31.25 6.77 2.17
CA THR A 161 -31.23 6.17 0.82
C THR A 161 -31.28 7.29 -0.24
N LEU A 162 -30.22 7.38 -1.05
CA LEU A 162 -30.29 7.89 -2.43
C LEU A 162 -30.28 6.68 -3.37
#